data_AF-A0A2S1FM77-F1
#
_entry.id   AF-A0A2S1FM77-F1
#
_cell.length_a   1.000
_cell.length_b   1.000
_cell.length_c   1.000
_cell.angle_alpha   90.00
_cell.angle_beta   90.00
_cell.angle_gamma   90.00
#
_symmetry.space_group_name_H-M   'P 1'
#
loop_
_entity.id
_entity.type
_entity.pdbx_description
1 polymer ?
#
loop_
_entity_poly.entity_id
_entity_poly.type
_entity_poly.pdbx_seq_one_letter_code
_entity_poly.pdbx_strand_id
1 'polypeptide(L)'
;DTTTPIAMARTVAKVLYGGALTSTSTHTIERWLIGNQTGDATLRAGFPKDWVVGEKTGTCANGGRNDIGFFKAQERDYAVAVYTTAPKLSAVERDELVASVGQVITQLIL
;
A
#
# COMPACT_ATOMS: atom_id res chain seq x y z
N ASP A 1 -11.35 17.32 4.55
CA ASP A 1 -10.14 17.20 3.71
C ASP A 1 -9.92 15.72 3.39
N THR A 2 -9.77 15.37 2.11
CA THR A 2 -9.73 13.98 1.60
C THR A 2 -8.94 13.92 0.29
N THR A 3 -8.48 12.72 -0.10
CA THR A 3 -7.82 12.45 -1.40
C THR A 3 -8.55 11.33 -2.16
N THR A 4 -8.07 10.99 -3.37
CA THR A 4 -8.52 9.83 -4.14
C THR A 4 -7.41 8.78 -4.26
N PRO A 5 -7.73 7.48 -4.44
CA PRO A 5 -6.71 6.44 -4.61
C PRO A 5 -5.74 6.73 -5.76
N ILE A 6 -6.25 7.19 -6.92
CA ILE A 6 -5.39 7.51 -8.08
C ILE A 6 -4.46 8.70 -7.82
N ALA A 7 -4.94 9.73 -7.10
CA ALA A 7 -4.10 10.86 -6.73
C ALA A 7 -3.00 10.41 -5.76
N MET A 8 -3.32 9.56 -4.78
CA MET A 8 -2.34 9.06 -3.82
C MET A 8 -1.31 8.12 -4.46
N ALA A 9 -1.73 7.19 -5.33
CA ALA A 9 -0.80 6.31 -6.04
C ALA A 9 0.19 7.11 -6.90
N ARG A 10 -0.27 8.18 -7.58
CA ARG A 10 0.61 9.11 -8.31
C ARG A 10 1.56 9.86 -7.39
N THR A 11 1.11 10.29 -6.22
CA THR A 11 1.97 10.91 -5.21
C THR A 11 3.06 9.94 -4.74
N VAL A 12 2.70 8.70 -4.41
CA VAL A 12 3.68 7.66 -4.01
C VAL A 12 4.70 7.43 -5.13
N ALA A 13 4.25 7.24 -6.37
CA ALA A 13 5.14 7.10 -7.51
C ALA A 13 6.08 8.31 -7.68
N LYS A 14 5.57 9.54 -7.48
CA LYS A 14 6.39 10.76 -7.60
C LYS A 14 7.44 10.87 -6.48
N VAL A 15 7.08 10.50 -5.25
CA VAL A 15 7.97 10.50 -4.09
C VAL A 15 9.08 9.47 -4.24
N LEU A 16 8.74 8.26 -4.69
CA LEU A 16 9.69 7.15 -4.77
C LEU A 16 10.50 7.16 -6.06
N TYR A 17 9.87 7.46 -7.20
CA TYR A 17 10.46 7.25 -8.53
C TYR A 17 10.50 8.50 -9.41
N GLY A 18 9.80 9.57 -9.01
CA GLY A 18 9.62 10.78 -9.84
C GLY A 18 10.56 11.95 -9.51
N GLY A 19 11.59 11.74 -8.69
CA GLY A 19 12.59 12.77 -8.38
C GLY A 19 12.09 13.93 -7.50
N ALA A 20 10.98 13.74 -6.75
CA ALA A 20 10.52 14.76 -5.80
C ALA A 20 11.45 14.94 -4.60
N LEU A 21 12.32 13.95 -4.33
CA LEU A 21 13.28 13.92 -3.24
C LEU A 21 14.69 13.64 -3.77
N THR A 22 15.70 13.93 -2.95
CA THR A 22 17.06 13.46 -3.20
C THR A 22 17.11 11.93 -3.11
N SER A 23 18.08 11.31 -3.78
CA SER A 23 18.26 9.84 -3.75
C SER A 23 18.37 9.28 -2.33
N THR A 24 19.11 9.97 -1.44
CA THR A 24 19.26 9.59 -0.03
C THR A 24 17.92 9.61 0.71
N SER A 25 17.10 10.64 0.49
CA SER A 25 15.78 10.76 1.12
C SER A 25 14.79 9.73 0.57
N THR A 26 14.80 9.49 -0.74
CA THR A 26 14.01 8.42 -1.38
C THR A 26 14.33 7.07 -0.75
N HIS A 27 15.62 6.71 -0.67
CA HIS A 27 16.04 5.43 -0.10
C HIS A 27 15.70 5.31 1.40
N THR A 28 15.70 6.42 2.13
CA THR A 28 15.28 6.46 3.54
C THR A 28 13.79 6.16 3.67
N ILE A 29 12.94 6.78 2.83
CA ILE A 29 11.49 6.53 2.84
C ILE A 29 11.20 5.09 2.42
N GLU A 30 11.84 4.57 1.37
CA GLU A 30 11.67 3.17 0.96
C GLU A 30 11.95 2.22 2.12
N ARG A 31 13.08 2.41 2.83
CA ARG A 31 13.45 1.58 3.97
C ARG A 31 12.43 1.66 5.10
N TRP A 32 11.93 2.85 5.41
CA TRP A 32 10.90 3.02 6.43
C TRP A 32 9.58 2.34 6.06
N LEU A 33 9.17 2.45 4.79
CA LEU A 33 7.95 1.79 4.29
C LEU A 33 8.09 0.26 4.31
N ILE A 34 9.24 -0.28 3.88
CA ILE A 34 9.53 -1.72 3.99
C ILE A 34 9.51 -2.17 5.45
N GLY A 35 10.06 -1.35 6.35
CA GLY A 35 10.09 -1.60 7.79
C GLY A 35 8.76 -1.39 8.52
N ASN A 36 7.66 -1.06 7.83
CA ASN A 36 6.38 -0.85 8.49
C ASN A 36 5.87 -2.16 9.14
N GLN A 37 5.45 -2.07 10.40
CA GLN A 37 4.95 -3.20 11.20
C GLN A 37 3.42 -3.28 11.26
N THR A 38 2.72 -2.32 10.65
CA THR A 38 1.26 -2.19 10.79
C THR A 38 0.45 -2.78 9.63
N GLY A 39 1.11 -3.32 8.61
CA GLY A 39 0.49 -3.79 7.36
C GLY A 39 0.58 -5.28 7.09
N ASP A 40 1.06 -6.08 8.05
CA ASP A 40 1.25 -7.53 7.86
C ASP A 40 -0.05 -8.27 7.52
N ALA A 41 -1.20 -7.77 8.02
CA ALA A 41 -2.52 -8.33 7.79
C ALA A 41 -3.31 -7.64 6.65
N THR A 42 -2.77 -6.60 6.01
CA THR A 42 -3.46 -5.80 4.98
C THR A 42 -2.92 -6.13 3.58
N LEU A 43 -2.51 -5.14 2.76
CA LEU A 43 -2.05 -5.40 1.38
C LEU A 43 -0.95 -6.45 1.33
N ARG A 44 -0.01 -6.42 2.29
CA ARG A 44 1.11 -7.36 2.36
C ARG A 44 0.66 -8.81 2.56
N ALA A 45 -0.49 -9.06 3.19
CA ALA A 45 -1.04 -10.40 3.33
C ALA A 45 -1.54 -10.98 1.99
N GLY A 46 -1.92 -10.11 1.05
CA GLY A 46 -2.42 -10.49 -0.26
C GLY A 46 -1.34 -10.71 -1.33
N PHE A 47 -0.12 -10.21 -1.10
CA PHE A 47 0.99 -10.34 -2.06
C PHE A 47 1.83 -11.61 -1.83
N PRO A 48 2.50 -12.13 -2.88
CA PRO A 48 3.52 -13.16 -2.74
C PRO A 48 4.61 -12.78 -1.72
N LYS A 49 5.10 -13.77 -0.97
CA LYS A 49 6.05 -13.54 0.14
C LYS A 49 7.45 -13.15 -0.30
N ASP A 50 7.79 -13.41 -1.55
CA ASP A 50 9.06 -13.06 -2.19
C ASP A 50 9.08 -11.64 -2.75
N TRP A 51 7.93 -10.96 -2.80
CA TRP A 51 7.87 -9.56 -3.25
C TRP A 51 8.38 -8.61 -2.16
N VAL A 52 9.16 -7.63 -2.58
CA VAL A 52 9.50 -6.48 -1.73
C VAL A 52 8.30 -5.55 -1.71
N VAL A 53 7.75 -5.32 -0.53
CA VAL A 53 6.58 -4.45 -0.30
C VAL A 53 6.96 -3.41 0.75
N GLY A 54 6.73 -2.14 0.44
CA GLY A 54 6.84 -1.05 1.40
C GLY A 54 5.55 -0.25 1.41
N GLU A 55 4.89 -0.19 2.56
CA GLU A 55 3.58 0.46 2.67
C GLU A 55 3.38 1.21 3.98
N LYS A 56 2.29 1.98 4.02
CA LYS A 56 1.76 2.58 5.23
C LYS A 56 0.25 2.42 5.30
N THR A 57 -0.19 1.75 6.35
CA THR A 57 -1.62 1.63 6.68
C THR A 57 -2.23 2.89 7.30
N GLY A 58 -3.55 3.02 7.17
CA GLY A 58 -4.39 4.01 7.86
C GLY A 58 -5.71 3.40 8.32
N THR A 59 -6.19 3.80 9.49
CA THR A 59 -7.46 3.33 10.08
C THR A 59 -8.30 4.53 10.50
N CYS A 60 -9.59 4.51 10.19
CA CYS A 60 -10.50 5.62 10.48
C CYS A 60 -11.67 5.15 11.35
N ALA A 61 -12.13 6.00 12.27
CA ALA A 61 -13.23 5.71 13.19
C ALA A 61 -14.56 5.41 12.47
N ASN A 62 -14.75 5.93 11.25
CA ASN A 62 -15.94 5.72 10.42
C ASN A 62 -15.95 4.36 9.67
N GLY A 63 -15.10 3.41 10.05
CA GLY A 63 -14.97 2.13 9.34
C GLY A 63 -13.98 2.16 8.17
N GLY A 64 -13.19 3.21 8.03
CA GLY A 64 -12.15 3.30 7.00
C GLY A 64 -10.95 2.40 7.29
N ARG A 65 -10.44 1.71 6.25
CA ARG A 65 -9.18 0.97 6.29
C ARG A 65 -8.45 1.16 4.97
N ASN A 66 -7.24 1.72 5.05
CA ASN A 66 -6.45 2.17 3.92
C ASN A 66 -5.05 1.57 4.00
N ASP A 67 -4.43 1.43 2.85
CA ASP A 67 -3.05 0.97 2.74
C ASP A 67 -2.43 1.48 1.43
N ILE A 68 -1.29 2.15 1.51
CA ILE A 68 -0.66 2.83 0.37
C ILE A 68 0.84 2.57 0.37
N GLY A 69 1.46 2.51 -0.79
CA GLY A 69 2.89 2.24 -0.88
C GLY A 69 3.33 1.75 -2.25
N PHE A 70 4.29 0.85 -2.23
CA PHE A 70 4.84 0.23 -3.43
C PHE A 70 5.07 -1.26 -3.24
N PHE A 71 5.18 -1.96 -4.36
CA PHE A 71 5.68 -3.33 -4.41
C PHE A 71 6.55 -3.52 -5.65
N LYS A 72 7.43 -4.51 -5.61
CA LYS A 72 8.32 -4.88 -6.73
C LYS A 72 7.92 -6.25 -7.26
N ALA A 73 7.64 -6.34 -8.56
CA ALA A 73 7.23 -7.57 -9.23
C ALA A 73 7.68 -7.56 -10.70
N GLN A 74 8.10 -8.71 -11.24
CA GLN A 74 8.48 -8.88 -12.66
C GLN A 74 9.43 -7.79 -13.21
N GLU A 75 10.52 -7.51 -12.49
CA GLU A 75 11.50 -6.46 -12.87
C GLU A 75 10.90 -5.05 -12.97
N ARG A 76 9.76 -4.80 -12.33
CA ARG A 76 9.05 -3.51 -12.32
C ARG A 76 8.70 -3.07 -10.91
N ASP A 77 8.74 -1.75 -10.72
CA ASP A 77 8.32 -1.08 -9.49
C ASP A 77 6.92 -0.50 -9.66
N TYR A 78 6.00 -0.82 -8.75
CA TYR A 78 4.61 -0.40 -8.80
C TYR A 78 4.27 0.48 -7.61
N ALA A 79 3.49 1.53 -7.82
CA ALA A 79 2.82 2.27 -6.74
C ALA A 79 1.38 1.77 -6.58
N VAL A 80 0.92 1.66 -5.33
CA VAL A 80 -0.41 1.17 -4.97
C VAL A 80 -1.04 2.08 -3.92
N ALA A 81 -2.36 2.26 -4.02
CA ALA A 81 -3.13 2.93 -3.00
C ALA A 81 -4.52 2.31 -2.91
N VAL A 82 -4.87 1.81 -1.73
CA VAL A 82 -6.17 1.22 -1.42
C VAL A 82 -6.83 2.02 -0.32
N TYR A 83 -8.08 2.39 -0.55
CA TYR A 83 -8.94 3.06 0.42
C TYR A 83 -10.28 2.33 0.45
N THR A 84 -10.69 1.89 1.64
CA THR A 84 -11.99 1.25 1.84
C THR A 84 -12.73 1.94 2.98
N THR A 85 -14.06 1.85 2.99
CA THR A 85 -14.89 2.28 4.12
C THR A 85 -16.03 1.29 4.27
N ALA A 86 -15.95 0.48 5.32
CA ALA A 86 -16.89 -0.61 5.57
C ALA A 86 -17.28 -0.63 7.06
N PRO A 87 -18.14 0.29 7.52
CA PRO A 87 -18.44 0.47 8.95
C PRO A 87 -19.14 -0.73 9.59
N LYS A 88 -19.74 -1.62 8.79
CA LYS A 88 -20.39 -2.84 9.27
C LYS A 88 -19.42 -4.00 9.51
N LEU A 89 -18.19 -3.90 9.01
CA LEU A 89 -17.16 -4.92 9.17
C LEU A 89 -16.35 -4.66 10.45
N SER A 90 -15.97 -5.74 11.13
CA SER A 90 -14.99 -5.72 12.21
C SER A 90 -13.62 -5.20 11.72
N ALA A 91 -12.69 -4.96 12.65
CA ALA A 91 -11.34 -4.54 12.28
C ALA A 91 -10.61 -5.62 11.45
N VAL A 92 -10.76 -6.89 11.84
CA VAL A 92 -10.13 -8.04 11.16
C VAL A 92 -10.70 -8.20 9.75
N GLU A 93 -12.03 -8.17 9.59
CA GLU A 93 -12.65 -8.27 8.26
C GLU A 93 -12.26 -7.10 7.34
N ARG A 94 -11.95 -5.92 7.90
CA ARG A 94 -11.42 -4.78 7.13
C ARG A 94 -9.98 -4.97 6.72
N ASP A 95 -9.15 -5.58 7.56
CA ASP A 95 -7.79 -5.98 7.18
C ASP A 95 -7.83 -7.01 6.03
N GLU A 96 -8.67 -8.04 6.16
CA GLU A 96 -8.90 -9.06 5.14
C GLU A 96 -9.44 -8.49 3.83
N LEU A 97 -10.35 -7.51 3.90
CA LEU A 97 -10.83 -6.80 2.72
C LEU A 97 -9.68 -6.11 1.97
N VAL A 98 -8.78 -5.43 2.67
CA VAL A 98 -7.60 -4.80 2.04
C VAL A 98 -6.63 -5.87 1.51
N ALA A 99 -6.42 -6.96 2.23
CA ALA A 99 -5.59 -8.08 1.77
C ALA A 99 -6.12 -8.70 0.47
N SER A 100 -7.45 -8.85 0.33
CA SER A 100 -8.06 -9.37 -0.89
C SER A 100 -7.77 -8.51 -2.12
N VAL A 101 -7.60 -7.19 -1.96
CA VAL A 101 -7.18 -6.31 -3.06
C VAL A 101 -5.76 -6.64 -3.51
N GLY A 102 -4.85 -6.94 -2.57
CA GLY A 102 -3.50 -7.42 -2.88
C GLY A 102 -3.52 -8.71 -3.70
N GLN A 103 -4.38 -9.66 -3.33
CA GLN A 103 -4.57 -10.92 -4.07
C GLN A 103 -5.06 -10.69 -5.50
N VAL A 104 -6.04 -9.80 -5.67
CA VAL A 104 -6.56 -9.44 -7.00
C VAL A 104 -5.47 -8.78 -7.85
N ILE A 105 -4.67 -7.87 -7.29
CA ILE A 105 -3.54 -7.26 -8.00
C ILE A 105 -2.55 -8.33 -8.46
N THR A 106 -2.19 -9.27 -7.57
CA THR A 106 -1.28 -10.37 -7.91
C THR A 106 -1.81 -11.20 -9.09
N GLN A 107 -3.11 -11.52 -9.11
CA GLN A 107 -3.73 -12.26 -10.20
C GLN A 107 -3.78 -11.49 -11.53
N LEU A 108 -3.80 -10.16 -11.48
CA LEU A 108 -3.88 -9.32 -12.68
C LEU A 108 -2.53 -9.05 -13.34
N ILE A 109 -1.43 -9.16 -12.59
CA ILE A 109 -0.10 -8.84 -13.10
C ILE A 109 0.78 -10.07 -13.31
N LEU A 110 0.48 -11.21 -12.66
CA LEU A 110 1.08 -12.51 -12.96
C LEU A 110 0.40 -13.16 -14.16
#